data_AF-A0A2P4QZJ9-F1
#
_entry.id   AF-A0A2P4QZJ9-F1
#
_cell.length_a   1.000
_cell.length_b   1.000
_cell.length_c   1.000
_cell.angle_alpha   90.00
_cell.angle_beta   90.00
_cell.angle_gamma   90.00
#
_symmetry.space_group_name_H-M   'P 1'
#
loop_
_entity.id
_entity.type
_entity.pdbx_description
1 polymer ?
#
loop_
_entity_poly.entity_id
_entity_poly.type
_entity_poly.pdbx_seq_one_letter_code
_entity_poly.pdbx_strand_id
1 'polypeptide(L)'
;MFSDVTCGDSDACYSSVTCDKLGACYPSITCSDSDACYRWVICVNSGTCYSFVICANLGACYASVICVNSGACYSSVICANLGACYASVICVNSGAFYSSVICFNSGACYASVICVNSGACYSSVICVNSGACYSSVIYANLGACYE
;
A
#
# COMPACT_ATOMS: atom_id res chain seq x y z
N MET A 1 30.83 -1.99 -19.20
CA MET A 1 30.55 -0.54 -19.36
C MET A 1 29.46 -0.21 -18.38
N PHE A 2 29.79 0.52 -17.32
CA PHE A 2 28.83 1.00 -16.33
C PHE A 2 28.13 2.20 -16.97
N SER A 3 26.93 1.99 -17.49
CA SER A 3 26.00 3.06 -17.86
C SER A 3 25.61 3.79 -16.57
N ASP A 4 25.51 5.12 -16.63
CA ASP A 4 25.36 6.07 -15.51
C ASP A 4 24.88 5.51 -14.16
N VAL A 5 25.71 5.67 -13.13
CA VAL A 5 25.43 5.22 -11.74
C VAL A 5 24.23 5.97 -11.16
N THR A 6 23.99 7.19 -11.61
CA THR A 6 22.92 8.08 -11.12
C THR A 6 22.39 8.91 -12.26
N CYS A 7 21.08 9.01 -12.37
CA CYS A 7 20.41 9.82 -13.37
C CYS A 7 19.49 10.81 -12.65
N GLY A 8 19.66 12.10 -12.93
CA GLY A 8 18.84 13.15 -12.33
C GLY A 8 18.63 14.35 -13.24
N ASP A 9 17.65 15.18 -12.88
CA ASP A 9 17.31 16.44 -13.56
C ASP A 9 17.02 16.28 -15.08
N SER A 10 16.27 15.23 -15.44
CA SER A 10 15.82 14.96 -16.82
C SER A 10 14.37 14.46 -16.89
N ASP A 11 13.75 14.56 -18.07
CA ASP A 11 12.34 14.16 -18.26
C ASP A 11 12.13 12.66 -18.08
N ALA A 12 13.08 11.85 -18.56
CA ALA A 12 13.02 10.41 -18.42
C ALA A 12 14.42 9.77 -18.35
N CYS A 13 14.54 8.73 -17.53
CA CYS A 13 15.75 7.92 -17.46
C CYS A 13 15.52 6.43 -17.69
N TYR A 14 16.50 5.79 -18.34
CA TYR A 14 16.48 4.39 -18.70
C TYR A 14 17.78 3.71 -18.26
N SER A 15 17.66 2.58 -17.55
CA SER A 15 18.77 1.68 -17.25
C SER A 15 19.93 2.32 -16.46
N SER A 16 19.61 3.14 -15.45
CA SER A 16 20.59 3.62 -14.48
C SER A 16 20.75 2.61 -13.33
N VAL A 17 21.38 2.97 -12.22
CA VAL A 17 21.25 2.24 -10.93
C VAL A 17 20.29 3.00 -10.02
N THR A 18 20.49 4.31 -9.95
CA THR A 18 19.70 5.24 -9.14
C THR A 18 19.06 6.32 -10.01
N CYS A 19 17.82 6.67 -9.67
CA CYS A 19 17.04 7.76 -10.27
C CYS A 19 16.60 8.74 -9.19
N ASP A 20 16.88 10.03 -9.38
CA ASP A 20 16.52 11.12 -8.47
C ASP A 20 15.97 12.31 -9.26
N LYS A 21 14.79 12.84 -8.89
CA LYS A 21 14.21 14.06 -9.48
C LYS A 21 13.96 13.97 -11.00
N LEU A 22 13.12 13.02 -11.40
CA LEU A 22 12.79 12.77 -12.81
C LEU A 22 11.28 12.74 -13.06
N GLY A 23 10.87 13.03 -14.30
CA GLY A 23 9.48 12.81 -14.72
C GLY A 23 9.13 11.31 -14.79
N ALA A 24 9.95 10.51 -15.46
CA ALA A 24 9.75 9.06 -15.53
C ALA A 24 11.06 8.28 -15.37
N CYS A 25 11.05 7.19 -14.61
CA CYS A 25 12.20 6.32 -14.52
C CYS A 25 11.88 4.84 -14.83
N TYR A 26 12.65 4.30 -15.77
CA TYR A 26 12.55 2.96 -16.35
C TYR A 26 13.74 2.08 -15.91
N PRO A 27 13.54 0.76 -15.85
CA PRO A 27 14.01 -0.14 -14.78
C PRO A 27 15.41 0.13 -14.23
N SER A 28 15.51 0.33 -12.91
CA SER A 28 16.78 0.28 -12.17
C SER A 28 16.60 -0.15 -10.71
N ILE A 29 17.57 0.10 -9.82
CA ILE A 29 17.56 -0.41 -8.44
C ILE A 29 16.76 0.50 -7.51
N THR A 30 17.03 1.81 -7.49
CA THR A 30 16.37 2.79 -6.61
C THR A 30 15.81 4.00 -7.36
N CYS A 31 14.53 4.33 -7.13
CA CYS A 31 13.87 5.52 -7.68
C CYS A 31 13.40 6.43 -6.53
N SER A 32 13.74 7.72 -6.60
CA SER A 32 13.45 8.72 -5.58
C SER A 32 12.97 10.03 -6.21
N ASP A 33 12.08 10.74 -5.51
CA ASP A 33 11.62 12.09 -5.87
C ASP A 33 11.18 12.22 -7.34
N SER A 34 10.51 11.22 -7.91
CA SER A 34 10.14 11.16 -9.33
C SER A 34 8.63 11.06 -9.55
N ASP A 35 8.08 11.53 -10.67
CA ASP A 35 6.63 11.48 -10.89
C ASP A 35 6.14 10.03 -11.14
N ALA A 36 6.88 9.25 -11.93
CA ALA A 36 6.56 7.86 -12.23
C ALA A 36 7.80 6.95 -12.24
N CYS A 37 7.73 5.83 -11.53
CA CYS A 37 8.78 4.80 -11.53
C CYS A 37 8.22 3.45 -11.99
N TYR A 38 8.91 2.77 -12.91
CA TYR A 38 8.49 1.49 -13.50
C TYR A 38 9.51 0.37 -13.28
N ARG A 39 9.13 -0.64 -12.47
CA ARG A 39 9.85 -1.91 -12.27
C ARG A 39 11.22 -1.81 -11.57
N TRP A 40 11.23 -1.77 -10.23
CA TRP A 40 12.44 -1.56 -9.42
C TRP A 40 12.46 -2.33 -8.10
N VAL A 41 13.56 -2.22 -7.36
CA VAL A 41 13.63 -2.73 -5.98
C VAL A 41 12.95 -1.75 -5.01
N ILE A 42 13.31 -0.46 -5.05
CA ILE A 42 12.86 0.54 -4.07
C ILE A 42 12.32 1.80 -4.78
N CYS A 43 11.13 2.27 -4.36
CA CYS A 43 10.52 3.54 -4.76
C CYS A 43 10.28 4.42 -3.53
N VAL A 44 10.77 5.67 -3.53
CA VAL A 44 10.58 6.61 -2.41
C VAL A 44 10.13 7.97 -2.92
N ASN A 45 9.26 8.65 -2.16
CA ASN A 45 8.86 10.05 -2.40
C ASN A 45 8.39 10.33 -3.85
N SER A 46 7.75 9.36 -4.48
CA SER A 46 7.39 9.42 -5.90
C SER A 46 5.88 9.49 -6.08
N GLY A 47 5.43 10.08 -7.19
CA GLY A 47 4.01 10.20 -7.50
C GLY A 47 3.35 8.83 -7.65
N THR A 48 3.87 8.03 -8.57
CA THR A 48 3.33 6.71 -8.93
C THR A 48 4.43 5.66 -9.10
N CYS A 49 4.21 4.47 -8.56
CA CYS A 49 5.15 3.35 -8.68
C CYS A 49 4.43 2.06 -9.14
N TYR A 50 4.89 1.48 -10.24
CA TYR A 50 4.47 0.20 -10.82
C TYR A 50 5.48 -0.96 -10.62
N SER A 51 5.11 -1.99 -9.86
CA SER A 51 5.87 -3.24 -9.64
C SER A 51 7.22 -3.08 -8.93
N PHE A 52 7.21 -3.15 -7.60
CA PHE A 52 8.38 -2.92 -6.73
C PHE A 52 8.55 -3.98 -5.65
N VAL A 53 9.70 -4.01 -4.98
CA VAL A 53 9.80 -4.73 -3.70
C VAL A 53 9.29 -3.83 -2.57
N ILE A 54 9.80 -2.61 -2.48
CA ILE A 54 9.47 -1.66 -1.41
C ILE A 54 9.02 -0.33 -2.02
N CYS A 55 7.96 0.23 -1.46
CA CYS A 55 7.40 1.53 -1.82
C CYS A 55 7.13 2.35 -0.55
N ALA A 56 7.61 3.59 -0.51
CA ALA A 56 7.45 4.47 0.64
C ALA A 56 7.12 5.91 0.23
N ASN A 57 6.22 6.58 0.97
CA ASN A 57 5.87 7.99 0.78
C ASN A 57 5.38 8.30 -0.65
N LEU A 58 4.36 7.60 -1.11
CA LEU A 58 3.89 7.71 -2.50
C LEU A 58 2.47 8.28 -2.61
N GLY A 59 2.15 8.83 -3.79
CA GLY A 59 0.75 9.03 -4.18
C GLY A 59 0.04 7.69 -4.39
N ALA A 60 0.58 6.86 -5.30
CA ALA A 60 0.02 5.53 -5.60
C ALA A 60 1.09 4.44 -5.82
N CYS A 61 0.82 3.26 -5.28
CA CYS A 61 1.61 2.03 -5.48
C CYS A 61 0.73 0.94 -6.11
N TYR A 62 1.06 0.48 -7.32
CA TYR A 62 0.24 -0.50 -8.02
C TYR A 62 0.55 -1.96 -7.65
N ALA A 63 1.81 -2.26 -7.36
CA ALA A 63 2.23 -3.59 -6.93
C ALA A 63 3.54 -3.48 -6.14
N SER A 64 3.55 -3.97 -4.91
CA SER A 64 4.78 -4.13 -4.14
C SER A 64 4.77 -5.34 -3.22
N VAL A 65 5.91 -5.67 -2.61
CA VAL A 65 5.89 -6.57 -1.43
C VAL A 65 5.48 -5.76 -0.20
N ILE A 66 6.09 -4.59 -0.02
CA ILE A 66 5.86 -3.68 1.11
C ILE A 66 5.45 -2.30 0.57
N CYS A 67 4.35 -1.74 1.08
CA CYS A 67 3.90 -0.38 0.80
C CYS A 67 3.67 0.39 2.11
N VAL A 68 4.35 1.52 2.27
CA VAL A 68 4.31 2.34 3.50
C VAL A 68 3.97 3.78 3.16
N ASN A 69 3.18 4.45 4.00
CA ASN A 69 2.90 5.89 3.91
C ASN A 69 2.46 6.32 2.50
N SER A 70 1.49 5.64 1.90
CA SER A 70 1.04 5.94 0.53
C SER A 70 -0.44 6.31 0.51
N GLY A 71 -0.82 7.19 -0.43
CA GLY A 71 -2.22 7.56 -0.63
C GLY A 71 -3.07 6.35 -0.99
N ALA A 72 -2.64 5.58 -2.00
CA ALA A 72 -3.27 4.34 -2.43
C ALA A 72 -2.27 3.22 -2.66
N CYS A 73 -2.59 2.00 -2.21
CA CYS A 73 -1.91 0.77 -2.61
C CYS A 73 -2.90 -0.21 -3.23
N TYR A 74 -2.66 -0.63 -4.47
CA TYR A 74 -3.56 -1.54 -5.18
C TYR A 74 -3.32 -3.01 -4.84
N SER A 75 -2.05 -3.41 -4.73
CA SER A 75 -1.68 -4.78 -4.37
C SER A 75 -0.37 -4.80 -3.63
N SER A 76 -0.35 -5.37 -2.43
CA SER A 76 0.89 -5.67 -1.73
C SER A 76 0.81 -6.93 -0.87
N VAL A 77 1.94 -7.37 -0.30
CA VAL A 77 1.88 -8.33 0.81
C VAL A 77 1.57 -7.59 2.10
N ILE A 78 2.29 -6.49 2.36
CA ILE A 78 2.20 -5.70 3.58
C ILE A 78 1.92 -4.24 3.23
N CYS A 79 0.86 -3.69 3.82
CA CYS A 79 0.51 -2.28 3.79
C CYS A 79 0.55 -1.65 5.17
N ALA A 80 1.15 -0.46 5.28
CA ALA A 80 1.18 0.30 6.53
C ALA A 80 0.94 1.80 6.28
N ASN A 81 0.10 2.42 7.11
CA ASN A 81 -0.17 3.87 7.11
C ASN A 81 -0.67 4.36 5.75
N LEU A 82 -1.78 3.82 5.27
CA LEU A 82 -2.30 4.14 3.93
C LEU A 82 -3.62 4.91 3.98
N GLY A 83 -3.87 5.74 2.97
CA GLY A 83 -5.21 6.29 2.73
C GLY A 83 -6.18 5.18 2.35
N ALA A 84 -5.84 4.45 1.28
CA ALA A 84 -6.59 3.30 0.79
C ALA A 84 -5.68 2.11 0.45
N CYS A 85 -6.13 0.91 0.79
CA CYS A 85 -5.51 -0.34 0.39
C CYS A 85 -6.53 -1.28 -0.26
N TYR A 86 -6.32 -1.65 -1.52
CA TYR A 86 -7.27 -2.47 -2.26
C TYR A 86 -7.08 -3.97 -1.98
N ALA A 87 -5.85 -4.46 -2.08
CA ALA A 87 -5.53 -5.84 -1.78
C ALA A 87 -4.21 -5.95 -1.01
N SER A 88 -4.23 -6.63 0.13
CA SER A 88 -3.00 -7.04 0.80
C SER A 88 -3.16 -8.29 1.64
N VAL A 89 -2.06 -8.94 2.04
CA VAL A 89 -2.16 -10.00 3.05
C VAL A 89 -2.39 -9.37 4.41
N ILE A 90 -1.56 -8.38 4.75
CA ILE A 90 -1.62 -7.64 6.01
C ILE A 90 -1.80 -6.15 5.69
N CYS A 91 -2.75 -5.50 6.36
CA CYS A 91 -2.91 -4.06 6.32
C CYS A 91 -2.97 -3.50 7.75
N VAL A 92 -2.17 -2.45 8.01
CA VAL A 92 -2.08 -1.80 9.32
C VAL A 92 -2.27 -0.30 9.14
N ASN A 93 -3.11 0.32 9.98
CA ASN A 93 -3.34 1.77 10.00
C ASN A 93 -3.76 2.29 8.62
N SER A 94 -4.97 1.94 8.17
CA SER A 94 -5.47 2.37 6.86
C SER A 94 -6.81 3.10 6.96
N GLY A 95 -7.01 4.14 6.17
CA GLY A 95 -8.30 4.83 6.10
C GLY A 95 -9.40 3.89 5.62
N ALA A 96 -9.21 3.29 4.45
CA ALA A 96 -10.10 2.30 3.88
C ALA A 96 -9.33 1.09 3.35
N PHE A 97 -9.95 -0.07 3.50
CA PHE A 97 -9.37 -1.35 3.16
C PHE A 97 -10.38 -2.25 2.45
N TYR A 98 -10.07 -2.79 1.27
CA TYR A 98 -11.02 -3.56 0.46
C TYR A 98 -10.95 -5.09 0.62
N SER A 99 -9.79 -5.76 0.46
CA SER A 99 -9.70 -7.24 0.53
C SER A 99 -8.38 -7.80 1.09
N SER A 100 -8.35 -8.33 2.33
CA SER A 100 -7.13 -8.81 3.02
C SER A 100 -7.33 -10.11 3.75
N VAL A 101 -6.22 -10.72 4.17
CA VAL A 101 -6.29 -11.73 5.22
C VAL A 101 -6.46 -11.03 6.57
N ILE A 102 -5.61 -10.05 6.89
CA ILE A 102 -5.62 -9.40 8.21
C ILE A 102 -5.62 -7.88 8.07
N CYS A 103 -6.56 -7.24 8.76
CA CYS A 103 -6.69 -5.79 8.84
C CYS A 103 -6.62 -5.32 10.31
N PHE A 104 -5.72 -4.37 10.59
CA PHE A 104 -5.56 -3.75 11.91
C PHE A 104 -5.72 -2.24 11.82
N ASN A 105 -6.44 -1.66 12.79
CA ASN A 105 -6.57 -0.21 12.97
C ASN A 105 -7.03 0.49 11.67
N SER A 106 -8.20 0.11 11.14
CA SER A 106 -8.73 0.69 9.91
C SER A 106 -9.95 1.56 10.16
N GLY A 107 -10.14 2.60 9.34
CA GLY A 107 -11.40 3.34 9.35
C GLY A 107 -12.56 2.45 8.87
N ALA A 108 -12.39 1.86 7.68
CA ALA A 108 -13.31 0.88 7.10
C ALA A 108 -12.57 -0.34 6.55
N CYS A 109 -13.09 -1.54 6.85
CA CYS A 109 -12.64 -2.81 6.33
C CYS A 109 -13.81 -3.52 5.61
N TYR A 110 -13.72 -3.65 4.29
CA TYR A 110 -14.80 -4.22 3.49
C TYR A 110 -14.80 -5.75 3.52
N ALA A 111 -13.67 -6.39 3.24
CA ALA A 111 -13.52 -7.84 3.33
C ALA A 111 -12.18 -8.22 3.96
N SER A 112 -12.22 -8.98 5.05
CA SER A 112 -11.02 -9.58 5.63
C SER A 112 -11.29 -10.95 6.23
N VAL A 113 -10.25 -11.75 6.49
CA VAL A 113 -10.45 -12.92 7.37
C VAL A 113 -10.53 -12.44 8.81
N ILE A 114 -9.60 -11.56 9.21
CA ILE A 114 -9.50 -11.02 10.56
C ILE A 114 -9.51 -9.49 10.48
N CYS A 115 -10.45 -8.86 11.17
CA CYS A 115 -10.55 -7.42 11.35
C CYS A 115 -10.40 -7.05 12.83
N VAL A 116 -9.45 -6.18 13.15
CA VAL A 116 -9.18 -5.76 14.54
C VAL A 116 -9.10 -4.25 14.61
N ASN A 117 -9.74 -3.68 15.63
CA ASN A 117 -9.73 -2.24 15.91
C ASN A 117 -10.19 -1.41 14.71
N SER A 118 -11.33 -1.75 14.10
CA SER A 118 -11.84 -1.02 12.92
C SER A 118 -13.01 -0.10 13.26
N GLY A 119 -13.15 1.02 12.56
CA GLY A 119 -14.35 1.85 12.67
C GLY A 119 -15.59 1.08 12.19
N ALA A 120 -15.51 0.49 11.00
CA ALA A 120 -16.52 -0.38 10.43
C ALA A 120 -15.89 -1.62 9.77
N CYS A 121 -16.45 -2.79 10.04
CA CYS A 121 -16.13 -4.05 9.37
C CYS A 121 -17.38 -4.57 8.64
N TYR A 122 -17.33 -4.65 7.31
CA TYR A 122 -18.49 -5.08 6.51
C TYR A 122 -18.58 -6.60 6.40
N SER A 123 -17.46 -7.25 6.09
CA SER A 123 -17.39 -8.71 6.00
C SER A 123 -16.08 -9.20 6.59
N SER A 124 -16.18 -10.03 7.61
CA SER A 124 -15.03 -10.79 8.09
C SER A 124 -15.39 -12.12 8.71
N VAL A 125 -14.42 -13.03 8.84
CA VAL A 125 -14.64 -14.24 9.65
C VAL A 125 -14.57 -13.87 11.13
N ILE A 126 -13.58 -13.08 11.51
CA ILE A 126 -13.33 -12.65 12.89
C ILE A 126 -13.29 -11.12 12.96
N CYS A 127 -14.15 -10.52 13.78
CA CYS A 127 -14.19 -9.07 14.02
C CYS A 127 -13.99 -8.73 15.50
N VAL A 128 -12.93 -8.00 15.84
CA VAL A 128 -12.58 -7.66 17.23
C VAL A 128 -12.46 -6.14 17.39
N ASN A 129 -12.96 -5.60 18.51
CA ASN A 129 -12.78 -4.19 18.88
C ASN A 129 -13.25 -3.20 17.81
N SER A 130 -14.35 -3.49 17.11
CA SER A 130 -14.81 -2.65 16.00
C SER A 130 -16.05 -1.83 16.35
N GLY A 131 -16.14 -0.62 15.80
CA GLY A 131 -17.27 0.28 16.06
C GLY A 131 -18.59 -0.27 15.52
N ALA A 132 -18.57 -0.74 14.27
CA ALA A 132 -19.67 -1.45 13.64
C ALA A 132 -19.18 -2.73 12.94
N CYS A 133 -19.99 -3.79 12.98
CA CYS A 133 -19.76 -5.04 12.28
C CYS A 133 -21.05 -5.45 11.55
N TYR A 134 -20.99 -5.78 10.26
CA TYR A 134 -22.19 -6.09 9.45
C TYR A 134 -22.33 -7.57 9.05
N SER A 135 -21.24 -8.33 9.05
CA SER A 135 -21.28 -9.75 8.74
C SER A 135 -20.02 -10.40 9.27
N SER A 136 -20.12 -11.05 10.42
CA SER A 136 -19.04 -11.84 11.01
C SER A 136 -19.50 -13.11 11.68
N VAL A 137 -18.65 -14.14 11.60
CA VAL A 137 -18.91 -15.43 12.24
C VAL A 137 -18.53 -15.38 13.71
N ILE A 138 -17.38 -14.77 14.02
CA ILE A 138 -16.86 -14.62 15.37
C ILE A 138 -16.65 -13.13 15.61
N TYR A 139 -17.17 -12.62 16.72
CA TYR A 139 -17.08 -11.21 16.99
C TYR A 139 -16.96 -10.91 18.49
N ALA A 140 -16.14 -9.92 18.85
CA ALA A 140 -15.86 -9.57 20.25
C ALA A 140 -15.62 -8.07 20.45
N ASN A 141 -16.10 -7.53 21.57
CA ASN A 141 -15.92 -6.13 21.99
C ASN A 141 -16.34 -5.12 20.91
N LEU A 142 -17.64 -5.06 20.59
CA LEU A 142 -18.14 -4.25 19.48
C LEU A 142 -19.02 -3.11 19.96
N GLY A 143 -19.04 -2.02 19.19
CA GLY A 143 -20.03 -0.96 19.38
C GLY A 143 -21.43 -1.42 18.96
N ALA A 144 -21.56 -1.86 17.71
CA ALA A 144 -22.81 -2.40 17.14
C ALA A 144 -22.53 -3.57 16.18
N CYS A 145 -23.44 -4.53 16.14
CA CYS A 145 -23.42 -5.67 15.21
C CYS A 145 -24.74 -5.78 14.48
N TYR A 146 -24.65 -5.96 13.17
CA TYR A 146 -25.75 -6.19 12.25
C TYR A 146 -25.48 -7.54 11.57
N GLU A 147 -26.55 -8.29 11.29
CA GLU A 147 -26.52 -9.57 10.57
C GLU A 147 -27.38 -9.48 9.30
#